data_AF-A0A0F3MQM6-F1
#
_entry.id   AF-A0A0F3MQM6-F1
#
_cell.length_a   1.000
_cell.length_b   1.000
_cell.length_c   1.000
_cell.angle_alpha   90.00
_cell.angle_beta   90.00
_cell.angle_gamma   90.00
#
_symmetry.space_group_name_H-M   'P 1'
#
loop_
_entity.id
_entity.type
_entity.pdbx_description
1 polymer ?
#
loop_
_entity_poly.entity_id
_entity_poly.type
_entity_poly.pdbx_seq_one_letter_code
_entity_poly.pdbx_strand_id
1 'polypeptide(L)'
;MKNTEPSIAFKLNIAEVNNTTNILSQNSIRNFRQTTLGLDVETIDKNFLCIPTVDAAIEVMHYILGHLDSEKAIVSSMKSKELKHSLMQRLIYNYSYESYKNHELLKKYEINKNAGFFEYKLDSEYMDGIPDKIIPITPDTLTKIQVMCSAFQCSILNRHDETAKEIFKYIITETNLYFNNFAEETEQYIKCAEYILPVLKLIEPESQLKIIQALVPYIKFSLDLSVKFYDLLIKINNFEGAKALLEELTPH
;
A
#
# COMPACT_ATOMS: atom_id res chain seq x y z
N MET A 1 -32.66 12.61 -26.86
CA MET A 1 -31.90 11.36 -26.70
C MET A 1 -30.87 11.60 -25.61
N LYS A 2 -30.97 10.88 -24.48
CA LYS A 2 -29.89 10.89 -23.49
C LYS A 2 -28.73 10.11 -24.13
N ASN A 3 -27.65 10.80 -24.47
CA ASN A 3 -26.39 10.14 -24.78
C ASN A 3 -25.95 9.45 -23.49
N THR A 4 -26.23 8.16 -23.37
CA THR A 4 -25.50 7.31 -22.43
C THR A 4 -24.07 7.25 -22.97
N GLU A 5 -23.18 8.04 -22.38
CA GLU A 5 -21.74 7.88 -22.59
C GLU A 5 -21.39 6.41 -22.35
N PRO A 6 -20.54 5.81 -23.19
CA PRO A 6 -20.13 4.43 -22.97
C PRO A 6 -19.44 4.37 -21.60
N SER A 7 -20.04 3.60 -20.68
CA SER A 7 -19.40 3.23 -19.42
C SER A 7 -18.03 2.65 -19.76
N ILE A 8 -16.98 3.40 -19.44
CA ILE A 8 -15.61 2.91 -19.53
C ILE A 8 -15.47 1.93 -18.37
N ALA A 9 -15.69 0.65 -18.65
CA ALA A 9 -15.37 -0.41 -17.70
C ALA A 9 -13.84 -0.53 -17.60
N PHE A 10 -13.32 -0.60 -16.38
CA PHE A 10 -11.88 -0.75 -16.15
C PHE A 10 -11.50 -2.19 -16.46
N LYS A 11 -10.84 -2.38 -17.61
CA LYS A 11 -10.49 -3.70 -18.13
C LYS A 11 -9.04 -4.03 -17.78
N LEU A 12 -8.82 -4.51 -16.56
CA LEU A 12 -7.54 -5.10 -16.17
C LEU A 12 -7.68 -6.61 -15.99
N ASN A 13 -6.87 -7.38 -16.71
CA ASN A 13 -6.79 -8.83 -16.50
C ASN A 13 -5.94 -9.12 -15.25
N ILE A 14 -6.58 -9.12 -14.08
CA ILE A 14 -5.89 -9.33 -12.79
C ILE A 14 -5.14 -10.66 -12.76
N ALA A 15 -5.72 -11.72 -13.32
CA ALA A 15 -5.10 -13.05 -13.33
C ALA A 15 -3.79 -13.04 -14.12
N GLU A 16 -3.77 -12.37 -15.27
CA GLU A 16 -2.57 -12.22 -16.07
C GLU A 16 -1.50 -11.38 -15.37
N VAL A 17 -1.88 -10.26 -14.73
CA VAL A 17 -0.92 -9.43 -13.95
C VAL A 17 -0.32 -10.24 -12.80
N ASN A 18 -1.14 -10.94 -12.03
CA ASN A 18 -0.72 -11.72 -10.86
C ASN A 18 0.10 -12.96 -11.20
N ASN A 19 0.00 -13.46 -12.43
CA ASN A 19 0.75 -14.64 -12.90
C ASN A 19 2.09 -14.28 -13.57
N THR A 20 2.47 -13.01 -13.61
CA THR A 20 3.80 -12.59 -14.11
C THR A 20 4.89 -13.19 -13.24
N THR A 21 5.77 -14.02 -13.82
CA THR A 21 6.79 -14.83 -13.12
C THR A 21 7.66 -14.01 -12.15
N ASN A 22 8.03 -12.79 -12.52
CA ASN A 22 8.71 -11.84 -11.66
C ASN A 22 7.90 -10.55 -11.66
N ILE A 23 7.10 -10.32 -10.62
CA ILE A 23 6.35 -9.07 -10.53
C ILE A 23 7.22 -7.91 -10.04
N LEU A 24 8.24 -8.16 -9.23
CA LEU A 24 9.07 -7.13 -8.61
C LEU A 24 10.33 -6.82 -9.43
N SER A 25 10.60 -5.54 -9.70
CA SER A 25 11.80 -5.11 -10.42
C SER A 25 12.99 -4.90 -9.50
N GLN A 26 13.95 -5.83 -9.56
CA GLN A 26 15.14 -5.82 -8.69
C GLN A 26 15.99 -4.56 -8.84
N ASN A 27 16.14 -4.04 -10.06
CA ASN A 27 16.86 -2.80 -10.31
C ASN A 27 16.15 -1.59 -9.70
N SER A 28 14.83 -1.48 -9.89
CA SER A 28 14.05 -0.39 -9.31
C SER A 28 14.02 -0.45 -7.79
N ILE A 29 13.88 -1.64 -7.22
CA ILE A 29 13.91 -1.88 -5.77
C ILE A 29 15.25 -1.47 -5.17
N ARG A 30 16.37 -1.85 -5.79
CA ARG A 30 17.70 -1.46 -5.32
C ARG A 30 17.84 0.05 -5.24
N ASN A 31 17.42 0.76 -6.28
CA ASN A 31 17.49 2.22 -6.32
C ASN A 31 16.55 2.83 -5.27
N PHE A 32 15.32 2.31 -5.14
CA PHE A 32 14.34 2.78 -4.16
C PHE A 32 14.84 2.67 -2.72
N ARG A 33 15.49 1.56 -2.36
CA ARG A 33 16.11 1.34 -1.05
C ARG A 33 17.25 2.34 -0.75
N GLN A 34 17.90 2.90 -1.78
CA GLN A 34 19.00 3.86 -1.61
C GLN A 34 18.51 5.30 -1.47
N THR A 35 17.39 5.65 -2.11
CA THR A 35 16.93 7.05 -2.22
C THR A 35 15.75 7.39 -1.32
N THR A 36 15.05 6.40 -0.79
CA THR A 36 13.87 6.64 0.05
C THR A 36 14.28 6.95 1.49
N LEU A 37 13.87 8.12 1.99
CA LEU A 37 14.24 8.63 3.30
C LEU A 37 13.14 8.51 4.36
N GLY A 38 11.92 8.13 4.00
CA GLY A 38 10.83 7.99 4.97
C GLY A 38 9.58 7.34 4.38
N LEU A 39 8.76 6.80 5.27
CA LEU A 39 7.41 6.31 4.99
C LEU A 39 6.39 7.22 5.69
N ASP A 40 5.18 7.29 5.16
CA ASP A 40 4.04 7.90 5.86
C ASP A 40 3.52 6.96 6.97
N VAL A 41 4.27 6.91 8.07
CA VAL A 41 3.99 6.04 9.22
C VAL A 41 2.64 6.38 9.86
N GLU A 42 2.25 7.66 9.89
CA GLU A 42 0.98 8.06 10.50
C GLU A 42 -0.23 7.53 9.72
N THR A 43 -0.16 7.56 8.38
CA THR A 43 -1.23 7.00 7.55
C THR A 43 -1.34 5.50 7.72
N ILE A 44 -0.20 4.78 7.77
CA ILE A 44 -0.20 3.33 8.02
C ILE A 44 -0.76 3.01 9.41
N ASP A 45 -0.33 3.75 10.45
CA ASP A 45 -0.85 3.56 11.80
C ASP A 45 -2.38 3.74 11.83
N LYS A 46 -2.88 4.90 11.40
CA LYS A 46 -4.33 5.23 11.48
C LYS A 46 -5.23 4.18 10.85
N ASN A 47 -4.76 3.53 9.79
CA ASN A 47 -5.53 2.60 8.98
C ASN A 47 -4.89 1.20 8.91
N PHE A 48 -4.14 0.80 9.93
CA PHE A 48 -3.37 -0.46 9.97
C PHE A 48 -4.20 -1.72 9.68
N LEU A 49 -5.51 -1.67 9.92
CA LEU A 49 -6.46 -2.75 9.61
C LEU A 49 -6.63 -3.02 8.11
N CYS A 50 -6.18 -2.10 7.24
CA CYS A 50 -6.23 -2.24 5.79
C CYS A 50 -5.13 -3.16 5.23
N ILE A 51 -4.16 -3.58 6.05
CA ILE A 51 -3.13 -4.51 5.62
C ILE A 51 -3.77 -5.91 5.48
N PRO A 52 -3.60 -6.61 4.35
CA PRO A 52 -4.49 -7.69 3.97
C PRO A 52 -4.33 -8.98 4.79
N THR A 53 -3.13 -9.24 5.33
CA THR A 53 -2.84 -10.46 6.10
C THR A 53 -2.13 -10.13 7.40
N VAL A 54 -2.28 -11.00 8.40
CA VAL A 54 -1.64 -10.83 9.71
C VAL A 54 -0.11 -10.86 9.58
N ASP A 55 0.44 -11.75 8.75
CA ASP A 55 1.88 -11.86 8.54
C ASP A 55 2.42 -10.60 7.88
N ALA A 56 1.74 -10.08 6.83
CA ALA A 56 2.09 -8.81 6.22
C ALA A 56 2.03 -7.65 7.22
N ALA A 57 1.01 -7.61 8.07
CA ALA A 57 0.86 -6.59 9.10
C ALA A 57 2.00 -6.65 10.11
N ILE A 58 2.39 -7.83 10.57
CA ILE A 58 3.50 -8.02 11.52
C ILE A 58 4.82 -7.57 10.91
N GLU A 59 5.10 -7.91 9.65
CA GLU A 59 6.33 -7.51 8.98
C GLU A 59 6.41 -6.00 8.70
N VAL A 60 5.30 -5.39 8.29
CA VAL A 60 5.18 -3.93 8.12
C VAL A 60 5.36 -3.22 9.45
N MET A 61 4.72 -3.72 10.51
CA MET A 61 4.90 -3.20 11.86
C MET A 61 6.35 -3.33 12.32
N HIS A 62 7.00 -4.48 12.09
CA HIS A 62 8.39 -4.70 12.47
C HIS A 62 9.33 -3.65 11.89
N TYR A 63 9.18 -3.35 10.59
CA TYR A 63 9.96 -2.29 9.95
C TYR A 63 9.67 -0.92 10.55
N ILE A 64 8.39 -0.56 10.73
CA ILE A 64 8.01 0.74 11.26
C ILE A 64 8.58 0.94 12.67
N LEU A 65 8.49 -0.06 13.54
CA LEU A 65 9.05 0.00 14.89
C LEU A 65 10.57 0.22 14.83
N GLY A 66 11.29 -0.51 13.96
CA GLY A 66 12.73 -0.30 13.75
C GLY A 66 13.08 1.06 13.12
N HIS A 67 12.23 1.59 12.25
CA HIS A 67 12.39 2.93 11.70
C HIS A 67 12.24 4.00 12.78
N LEU A 68 11.22 3.89 13.63
CA LEU A 68 10.96 4.80 14.76
C LEU A 68 12.04 4.74 15.84
N ASP A 69 12.75 3.61 15.95
CA ASP A 69 13.95 3.45 16.79
C ASP A 69 15.21 4.13 16.21
N SER A 70 15.21 4.44 14.92
CA SER A 70 16.41 4.95 14.25
C SER A 70 16.56 6.46 14.41
N GLU A 71 17.81 6.93 14.52
CA GLU A 71 18.15 8.37 14.49
C GLU A 71 17.75 9.05 13.18
N LYS A 72 17.40 8.27 12.14
CA LYS A 72 16.93 8.76 10.85
C LYS A 72 15.42 9.09 10.84
N ALA A 73 14.68 8.71 11.87
CA ALA A 73 13.28 9.10 11.98
C ALA A 73 13.17 10.62 12.18
N ILE A 74 12.48 11.29 11.26
CA ILE A 74 12.16 12.74 11.36
C ILE A 74 10.92 12.91 12.26
N VAL A 75 10.90 12.25 13.41
CA VAL A 75 9.77 12.23 14.35
C VAL A 75 10.32 12.42 15.76
N SER A 76 9.63 13.20 16.60
CA SER A 76 10.06 13.41 17.98
C SER A 76 9.98 12.10 18.79
N SER A 77 10.83 11.94 19.80
CA SER A 77 10.85 10.74 20.66
C SER A 77 9.48 10.44 21.29
N MET A 78 8.77 11.48 21.74
CA MET A 78 7.41 11.35 22.29
C MET A 78 6.43 10.81 21.24
N LYS A 79 6.46 11.35 20.02
CA LYS A 79 5.57 10.91 18.95
C LYS A 79 5.92 9.50 18.44
N SER A 80 7.21 9.15 18.38
CA SER A 80 7.66 7.79 18.09
C SER A 80 7.07 6.80 19.09
N LYS A 81 7.16 7.11 20.39
CA LYS A 81 6.59 6.26 21.44
C LYS A 81 5.08 6.09 21.28
N GLU A 82 4.33 7.18 21.07
CA GLU A 82 2.89 7.12 20.81
C GLU A 82 2.53 6.19 19.63
N LEU A 83 3.25 6.33 18.51
CA LEU A 83 3.02 5.52 17.31
C LEU A 83 3.30 4.04 17.56
N LYS A 84 4.36 3.70 18.29
CA LYS A 84 4.68 2.30 18.61
C LYS A 84 3.56 1.65 19.43
N HIS A 85 3.06 2.34 20.46
CA HIS A 85 1.94 1.83 21.26
C HIS A 85 0.65 1.72 20.44
N SER A 86 0.36 2.71 19.59
CA SER A 86 -0.79 2.70 18.68
C SER A 86 -0.75 1.49 17.75
N LEU A 87 0.39 1.21 17.11
CA LEU A 87 0.58 0.06 16.22
C LEU A 87 0.37 -1.28 16.94
N MET A 88 0.93 -1.42 18.15
CA MET A 88 0.76 -2.64 18.94
C MET A 88 -0.70 -2.88 19.30
N GLN A 89 -1.41 -1.84 19.74
CA GLN A 89 -2.84 -1.92 20.03
C GLN A 89 -3.66 -2.25 18.78
N ARG A 90 -3.30 -1.69 17.62
CA ARG A 90 -3.97 -2.00 16.35
C ARG A 90 -3.75 -3.43 15.90
N LEU A 91 -2.57 -4.01 16.11
CA LEU A 91 -2.36 -5.44 15.90
C LEU A 91 -3.33 -6.26 16.77
N ILE A 92 -3.41 -5.92 18.06
CA ILE A 92 -4.28 -6.59 19.05
C ILE A 92 -5.76 -6.49 18.67
N TYR A 93 -6.23 -5.32 18.23
CA TYR A 93 -7.64 -5.09 17.93
C TYR A 93 -8.08 -5.64 16.58
N ASN A 94 -7.18 -5.69 15.59
CA ASN A 94 -7.55 -6.00 14.21
C ASN A 94 -7.37 -7.47 13.85
N TYR A 95 -6.52 -8.21 14.58
CA TYR A 95 -6.20 -9.60 14.29
C TYR A 95 -6.48 -10.49 15.49
N SER A 96 -6.89 -11.73 15.24
CA SER A 96 -7.13 -12.68 16.32
C SER A 96 -5.82 -13.01 17.04
N TYR A 97 -5.82 -13.04 18.38
CA TYR A 97 -4.61 -13.41 19.15
C TYR A 97 -3.98 -14.73 18.68
N GLU A 98 -4.82 -15.72 18.38
CA GLU A 98 -4.38 -17.04 17.91
C GLU A 98 -3.55 -17.00 16.63
N SER A 99 -3.78 -16.00 15.76
CA SER A 99 -3.06 -15.89 14.49
C SER A 99 -1.65 -15.30 14.63
N TYR A 100 -1.29 -14.72 15.78
CA TYR A 100 0.03 -14.09 15.95
C TYR A 100 0.75 -14.41 17.26
N LYS A 101 0.12 -15.07 18.24
CA LYS A 101 0.69 -15.32 19.57
C LYS A 101 2.07 -16.00 19.57
N ASN A 102 2.36 -16.82 18.56
CA ASN A 102 3.62 -17.55 18.42
C ASN A 102 4.56 -16.96 17.35
N HIS A 103 4.22 -15.82 16.77
CA HIS A 103 4.97 -15.24 15.65
C HIS A 103 6.35 -14.75 16.11
N GLU A 104 7.40 -15.12 15.38
CA GLU A 104 8.78 -14.92 15.83
C GLU A 104 9.16 -13.45 16.01
N LEU A 105 8.76 -12.59 15.07
CA LEU A 105 8.99 -11.14 15.13
C LEU A 105 8.33 -10.45 16.34
N LEU A 106 7.36 -11.12 16.99
CA LEU A 106 6.64 -10.56 18.14
C LEU A 106 7.14 -11.05 19.50
N LYS A 107 8.01 -12.08 19.54
CA LYS A 107 8.47 -12.72 20.79
C LYS A 107 9.02 -11.72 21.82
N LYS A 108 9.75 -10.69 21.35
CA LYS A 108 10.36 -9.67 22.23
C LYS A 108 9.35 -8.75 22.95
N TYR A 109 8.11 -8.71 22.48
CA TYR A 109 7.05 -7.87 23.07
C TYR A 109 6.23 -8.62 24.12
N GLU A 110 6.50 -9.90 24.38
CA GLU A 110 5.88 -10.66 25.48
C GLU A 110 4.34 -10.52 25.52
N ILE A 111 3.67 -10.62 24.37
CA ILE A 111 2.23 -10.35 24.23
C ILE A 111 1.41 -11.53 24.79
N ASN A 112 0.66 -11.27 25.85
CA ASN A 112 -0.19 -12.25 26.53
C ASN A 112 -1.65 -11.80 26.56
N LYS A 113 -2.56 -12.77 26.63
CA LYS A 113 -4.01 -12.53 26.73
C LYS A 113 -4.59 -13.27 27.93
N ASN A 114 -5.11 -12.53 28.90
CA ASN A 114 -5.72 -13.03 30.12
C ASN A 114 -7.14 -12.47 30.28
N ALA A 115 -8.14 -13.33 30.38
CA ALA A 115 -9.52 -12.96 30.71
C ALA A 115 -10.13 -11.79 29.88
N GLY A 116 -9.77 -11.67 28.59
CA GLY A 116 -10.26 -10.60 27.71
C GLY A 116 -9.45 -9.30 27.77
N PHE A 117 -8.32 -9.30 28.47
CA PHE A 117 -7.35 -8.23 28.51
C PHE A 117 -6.00 -8.72 27.96
N PHE A 118 -5.23 -7.77 27.44
CA PHE A 118 -3.89 -7.99 26.92
C PHE A 118 -2.85 -7.27 27.76
N GLU A 119 -1.71 -7.93 27.83
CA GLU A 119 -0.47 -7.46 28.41
C GLU A 119 0.63 -7.53 27.36
N TYR A 120 1.50 -6.52 27.29
CA TYR A 120 2.67 -6.56 26.42
C TYR A 120 3.79 -5.64 26.91
N LYS A 121 5.00 -5.86 26.40
CA LYS A 121 6.20 -5.07 26.67
C LYS A 121 6.63 -4.28 25.45
N LEU A 122 6.93 -3.00 25.62
CA LEU A 122 7.40 -2.11 24.55
C LEU A 122 8.34 -1.05 25.13
N ASP A 123 9.52 -0.82 24.52
CA ASP A 123 10.50 0.18 24.97
C ASP A 123 10.85 0.13 26.47
N SER A 124 10.93 -1.07 27.05
CA SER A 124 11.13 -1.34 28.49
C SER A 124 9.93 -1.02 29.40
N GLU A 125 8.81 -0.60 28.83
CA GLU A 125 7.55 -0.40 29.54
C GLU A 125 6.67 -1.63 29.43
N TYR A 126 5.93 -1.90 30.49
CA TYR A 126 4.95 -2.98 30.53
C TYR A 126 3.55 -2.36 30.54
N MET A 127 2.75 -2.76 29.57
CA MET A 127 1.38 -2.33 29.37
C MET A 127 0.46 -3.48 29.78
N ASP A 128 -0.55 -3.17 30.58
CA ASP A 128 -1.53 -4.11 31.12
C ASP A 128 -2.95 -3.52 30.99
N GLY A 129 -3.97 -4.37 31.03
CA GLY A 129 -5.38 -3.96 31.03
C GLY A 129 -5.89 -3.50 29.66
N ILE A 130 -5.22 -3.87 28.57
CA ILE A 130 -5.63 -3.48 27.22
C ILE A 130 -6.81 -4.37 26.79
N PRO A 131 -8.01 -3.83 26.52
CA PRO A 131 -9.19 -4.65 26.24
C PRO A 131 -9.06 -5.39 24.90
N ASP A 132 -9.57 -6.62 24.79
CA ASP A 132 -9.47 -7.44 23.56
C ASP A 132 -10.31 -6.96 22.38
N LYS A 133 -11.10 -5.88 22.53
CA LYS A 133 -11.98 -5.37 21.47
C LYS A 133 -12.15 -3.86 21.51
N ILE A 134 -11.96 -3.25 20.34
CA ILE A 134 -12.54 -1.96 19.94
C ILE A 134 -13.26 -2.20 18.61
N ILE A 135 -14.40 -1.54 18.39
CA ILE A 135 -15.09 -1.59 17.09
C ILE A 135 -14.22 -0.82 16.08
N PRO A 136 -13.58 -1.49 15.10
CA PRO A 136 -12.78 -0.78 14.12
C PRO A 136 -13.72 -0.02 13.18
N ILE A 137 -13.41 1.25 12.91
CA ILE A 137 -14.07 1.96 11.81
C ILE A 137 -13.47 1.41 10.53
N THR A 138 -14.29 0.79 9.69
CA THR A 138 -13.83 0.27 8.39
C THR A 138 -13.52 1.44 7.46
N PRO A 139 -12.28 1.60 6.97
CA PRO A 139 -11.94 2.67 6.04
C PRO A 139 -12.59 2.44 4.68
N ASP A 140 -12.76 3.52 3.93
CA ASP A 140 -13.22 3.45 2.54
C ASP A 140 -12.17 2.75 1.65
N THR A 141 -12.60 2.31 0.46
CA THR A 141 -11.74 1.56 -0.48
C THR A 141 -10.51 2.35 -0.92
N LEU A 142 -10.61 3.66 -1.10
CA LEU A 142 -9.48 4.48 -1.52
C LEU A 142 -8.42 4.55 -0.41
N THR A 143 -8.85 4.74 0.85
CA THR A 143 -7.96 4.67 2.03
C THR A 143 -7.30 3.28 2.16
N LYS A 144 -8.04 2.19 1.90
CA LYS A 144 -7.46 0.84 1.86
C LYS A 144 -6.32 0.73 0.83
N ILE A 145 -6.57 1.20 -0.39
CA ILE A 145 -5.56 1.19 -1.47
C ILE A 145 -4.33 2.00 -1.08
N GLN A 146 -4.52 3.22 -0.57
CA GLN A 146 -3.42 4.08 -0.12
C GLN A 146 -2.53 3.36 0.91
N VAL A 147 -3.13 2.76 1.94
CA VAL A 147 -2.40 2.11 3.03
C VAL A 147 -1.69 0.85 2.54
N MET A 148 -2.33 0.06 1.68
CA MET A 148 -1.68 -1.10 1.09
C MET A 148 -0.49 -0.69 0.21
N CYS A 149 -0.58 0.41 -0.55
CA CYS A 149 0.55 0.94 -1.31
C CYS A 149 1.72 1.34 -0.38
N SER A 150 1.43 2.00 0.75
CA SER A 150 2.45 2.32 1.75
C SER A 150 3.03 1.07 2.42
N ALA A 151 2.20 0.07 2.73
CA ALA A 151 2.60 -1.22 3.28
C ALA A 151 3.49 -2.00 2.29
N PHE A 152 3.15 -2.00 1.01
CA PHE A 152 3.98 -2.57 -0.06
C PHE A 152 5.38 -1.95 -0.07
N GLN A 153 5.47 -0.62 -0.07
CA GLN A 153 6.74 0.08 -0.02
C GLN A 153 7.54 -0.24 1.26
N CYS A 154 6.85 -0.37 2.39
CA CYS A 154 7.43 -0.79 3.66
C CYS A 154 8.07 -2.19 3.55
N SER A 155 7.35 -3.17 3.01
CA SER A 155 7.87 -4.53 2.79
C SER A 155 9.10 -4.53 1.86
N ILE A 156 9.10 -3.69 0.81
CA ILE A 156 10.26 -3.51 -0.07
C ILE A 156 11.46 -2.96 0.72
N LEU A 157 11.28 -1.94 1.56
CA LEU A 157 12.36 -1.38 2.37
C LEU A 157 12.88 -2.38 3.41
N ASN A 158 12.01 -3.23 3.94
CA ASN A 158 12.35 -4.26 4.92
C ASN A 158 12.93 -5.54 4.30
N ARG A 159 13.05 -5.63 2.96
CA ARG A 159 13.52 -6.84 2.23
C ARG A 159 12.60 -8.05 2.35
N HIS A 160 11.31 -7.82 2.60
CA HIS A 160 10.28 -8.85 2.57
C HIS A 160 9.59 -8.86 1.21
N ASP A 161 10.31 -9.34 0.20
CA ASP A 161 9.86 -9.33 -1.18
C ASP A 161 8.60 -10.20 -1.39
N GLU A 162 8.46 -11.34 -0.70
CA GLU A 162 7.26 -12.18 -0.83
C GLU A 162 6.00 -11.51 -0.28
N THR A 163 6.12 -10.83 0.87
CA THR A 163 5.03 -10.04 1.44
C THR A 163 4.66 -8.87 0.55
N ALA A 164 5.64 -8.20 -0.06
CA ALA A 164 5.36 -7.16 -1.05
C ALA A 164 4.58 -7.74 -2.24
N LYS A 165 4.92 -8.93 -2.74
CA LYS A 165 4.16 -9.60 -3.82
C LYS A 165 2.74 -9.94 -3.38
N GLU A 166 2.56 -10.40 -2.15
CA GLU A 166 1.24 -10.69 -1.61
C GLU A 166 0.39 -9.42 -1.54
N ILE A 167 0.87 -8.36 -0.89
CA ILE A 167 0.18 -7.07 -0.78
C ILE A 167 -0.15 -6.51 -2.17
N PHE A 168 0.75 -6.65 -3.14
CA PHE A 168 0.52 -6.21 -4.52
C PHE A 168 -0.74 -6.85 -5.14
N LYS A 169 -0.98 -8.14 -4.92
CA LYS A 169 -2.19 -8.82 -5.44
C LYS A 169 -3.47 -8.17 -4.89
N TYR A 170 -3.46 -7.77 -3.63
CA TYR A 170 -4.58 -7.07 -3.00
C TYR A 170 -4.72 -5.64 -3.54
N ILE A 171 -3.62 -4.90 -3.72
CA ILE A 171 -3.64 -3.56 -4.33
C ILE A 171 -4.32 -3.60 -5.70
N ILE A 172 -3.91 -4.52 -6.57
CA ILE A 172 -4.46 -4.61 -7.93
C ILE A 172 -5.93 -5.05 -7.92
N THR A 173 -6.30 -5.96 -7.02
CA THR A 173 -7.69 -6.41 -6.88
C THR A 173 -8.60 -5.27 -6.40
N GLU A 174 -8.21 -4.56 -5.34
CA GLU A 174 -8.97 -3.42 -4.80
C GLU A 174 -9.01 -2.25 -5.78
N THR A 175 -7.92 -1.99 -6.50
CA THR A 175 -7.90 -1.00 -7.60
C THR A 175 -8.94 -1.37 -8.66
N ASN A 176 -8.93 -2.60 -9.14
CA ASN A 176 -9.86 -3.03 -10.16
C ASN A 176 -11.32 -2.94 -9.69
N LEU A 177 -11.59 -3.29 -8.43
CA LEU A 177 -12.91 -3.12 -7.83
C LEU A 177 -13.29 -1.64 -7.72
N TYR A 178 -12.36 -0.80 -7.29
CA TYR A 178 -12.56 0.64 -7.15
C TYR A 178 -12.96 1.29 -8.47
N PHE A 179 -12.18 1.08 -9.52
CA PHE A 179 -12.45 1.65 -10.84
C PHE A 179 -13.71 1.12 -11.52
N ASN A 180 -14.15 -0.10 -11.18
CA ASN A 180 -15.39 -0.68 -11.74
C ASN A 180 -16.66 -0.30 -10.94
N ASN A 181 -16.53 0.04 -9.65
CA ASN A 181 -17.67 0.33 -8.78
C ASN A 181 -17.88 1.82 -8.52
N PHE A 182 -16.82 2.62 -8.55
CA PHE A 182 -16.93 4.08 -8.54
C PHE A 182 -17.11 4.52 -9.98
N ALA A 183 -18.25 5.13 -10.26
CA ALA A 183 -18.55 5.77 -11.53
C ALA A 183 -18.62 7.28 -11.28
N GLU A 184 -17.96 8.06 -12.13
CA GLU A 184 -18.27 9.49 -12.40
C GLU A 184 -17.53 10.60 -11.61
N GLU A 185 -16.62 10.30 -10.68
CA GLU A 185 -15.77 11.34 -10.07
C GLU A 185 -14.32 11.28 -10.57
N THR A 186 -13.98 12.10 -11.57
CA THR A 186 -12.62 12.18 -12.15
C THR A 186 -11.54 12.38 -11.09
N GLU A 187 -11.81 13.19 -10.05
CA GLU A 187 -10.87 13.43 -8.95
C GLU A 187 -10.53 12.15 -8.17
N GLN A 188 -11.49 11.25 -8.01
CA GLN A 188 -11.32 10.01 -7.25
C GLN A 188 -10.42 9.00 -7.98
N TYR A 189 -10.55 8.91 -9.31
CA TYR A 189 -9.66 8.08 -10.12
C TYR A 189 -8.24 8.62 -10.13
N ILE A 190 -8.08 9.94 -10.20
CA ILE A 190 -6.77 10.60 -10.14
C ILE A 190 -6.08 10.25 -8.82
N LYS A 191 -6.76 10.42 -7.67
CA LYS A 191 -6.21 10.05 -6.35
C LYS A 191 -5.81 8.59 -6.27
N CYS A 192 -6.66 7.68 -6.75
CA CYS A 192 -6.35 6.26 -6.75
C CYS A 192 -5.09 5.95 -7.58
N ALA A 193 -4.97 6.53 -8.76
CA ALA A 193 -3.82 6.34 -9.63
C ALA A 193 -2.53 6.99 -9.06
N GLU A 194 -2.64 8.10 -8.33
CA GLU A 194 -1.52 8.68 -7.58
C GLU A 194 -0.99 7.73 -6.52
N TYR A 195 -1.85 7.02 -5.78
CA TYR A 195 -1.42 6.03 -4.79
C TYR A 195 -0.76 4.81 -5.41
N ILE A 196 -1.19 4.38 -6.60
CA ILE A 196 -0.65 3.20 -7.28
C ILE A 196 0.68 3.51 -7.98
N LEU A 197 0.91 4.75 -8.40
CA LEU A 197 2.10 5.14 -9.15
C LEU A 197 3.44 4.76 -8.47
N PRO A 198 3.66 4.96 -7.15
CA PRO A 198 4.85 4.48 -6.46
C PRO A 198 5.04 2.96 -6.52
N VAL A 199 3.95 2.19 -6.51
CA VAL A 199 3.97 0.72 -6.66
C VAL A 199 4.40 0.35 -8.07
N LEU A 200 3.84 1.00 -9.11
CA LEU A 200 4.21 0.73 -10.50
C LEU A 200 5.69 0.96 -10.76
N LYS A 201 6.31 1.96 -10.12
CA LYS A 201 7.74 2.23 -10.26
C LYS A 201 8.64 1.07 -9.76
N LEU A 202 8.09 0.13 -8.99
CA LEU A 202 8.82 -0.95 -8.31
C LEU A 202 8.55 -2.35 -8.89
N ILE A 203 7.61 -2.48 -9.83
CA ILE A 203 7.28 -3.77 -10.47
C ILE A 203 7.97 -3.92 -11.83
N GLU A 204 7.91 -5.08 -12.47
CA GLU A 204 8.53 -5.31 -13.78
C GLU A 204 7.81 -4.59 -14.94
N PRO A 205 8.52 -4.10 -15.97
CA PRO A 205 7.98 -3.34 -17.09
C PRO A 205 6.74 -3.93 -17.76
N GLU A 206 6.68 -5.25 -17.93
CA GLU A 206 5.55 -5.91 -18.56
C GLU A 206 4.25 -5.69 -17.77
N SER A 207 4.30 -5.87 -16.45
CA SER A 207 3.15 -5.64 -15.56
C SER A 207 2.84 -4.15 -15.44
N GLN A 208 3.86 -3.28 -15.41
CA GLN A 208 3.67 -1.84 -15.45
C GLN A 208 2.82 -1.45 -16.67
N LEU A 209 3.21 -1.93 -17.85
CA LEU A 209 2.54 -1.58 -19.10
C LEU A 209 1.06 -1.97 -19.09
N LYS A 210 0.73 -3.20 -18.67
CA LYS A 210 -0.66 -3.69 -18.62
C LYS A 210 -1.53 -2.82 -17.72
N ILE A 211 -1.00 -2.42 -16.56
CA ILE A 211 -1.73 -1.58 -15.60
C ILE A 211 -1.86 -0.15 -16.13
N ILE A 212 -0.78 0.42 -16.68
CA ILE A 212 -0.80 1.78 -17.25
C ILE A 212 -1.86 1.86 -18.35
N GLN A 213 -1.88 0.90 -19.28
CA GLN A 213 -2.87 0.86 -20.37
C GLN A 213 -4.32 0.84 -19.87
N ALA A 214 -4.59 0.11 -18.77
CA ALA A 214 -5.92 0.10 -18.16
C ALA A 214 -6.26 1.45 -17.48
N LEU A 215 -5.27 2.17 -16.97
CA LEU A 215 -5.45 3.46 -16.28
C LEU A 215 -5.59 4.66 -17.23
N VAL A 216 -5.00 4.62 -18.44
CA VAL A 216 -4.98 5.75 -19.41
C VAL A 216 -6.34 6.44 -19.56
N PRO A 217 -7.48 5.73 -19.78
CA PRO A 217 -8.77 6.37 -19.98
C PRO A 217 -9.24 7.26 -18.82
N TYR A 218 -8.73 7.02 -17.60
CA TYR A 218 -9.13 7.69 -16.37
C TYR A 218 -8.17 8.78 -15.94
N ILE A 219 -6.88 8.65 -16.26
CA ILE A 219 -5.86 9.60 -15.83
C ILE A 219 -5.66 10.76 -16.81
N LYS A 220 -6.13 10.64 -18.06
CA LYS A 220 -5.95 11.65 -19.11
C LYS A 220 -6.52 13.03 -18.78
N PHE A 221 -7.42 13.10 -17.81
CA PHE A 221 -7.99 14.36 -17.33
C PHE A 221 -7.07 15.11 -16.36
N SER A 222 -5.97 14.50 -15.91
CA SER A 222 -4.93 15.13 -15.09
C SER A 222 -3.63 15.20 -15.88
N LEU A 223 -3.24 16.43 -16.25
CA LEU A 223 -1.99 16.68 -16.95
C LEU A 223 -0.77 16.24 -16.13
N ASP A 224 -0.75 16.58 -14.82
CA ASP A 224 0.35 16.21 -13.92
C ASP A 224 0.51 14.69 -13.82
N LEU A 225 -0.60 13.97 -13.65
CA LEU A 225 -0.56 12.51 -13.58
C LEU A 225 -0.16 11.91 -14.92
N SER A 226 -0.69 12.43 -16.02
CA SER A 226 -0.36 11.92 -17.36
C SER A 226 1.11 12.12 -17.71
N VAL A 227 1.74 13.22 -17.30
CA VAL A 227 3.20 13.42 -17.41
C VAL A 227 3.96 12.36 -16.62
N LYS A 228 3.55 12.07 -15.38
CA LYS A 228 4.20 11.02 -14.55
C LYS A 228 4.09 9.62 -15.17
N PHE A 229 2.97 9.31 -15.81
CA PHE A 229 2.76 8.04 -16.52
C PHE A 229 3.51 8.00 -17.86
N TYR A 230 3.61 9.13 -18.57
CA TYR A 230 4.45 9.28 -19.75
C TYR A 230 5.91 9.00 -19.41
N ASP A 231 6.46 9.62 -18.36
CA ASP A 231 7.84 9.38 -17.91
C ASP A 231 8.08 7.91 -17.56
N LEU A 232 7.09 7.25 -16.96
CA LEU A 232 7.16 5.83 -16.65
C LEU A 232 7.20 4.97 -17.92
N LEU A 233 6.38 5.28 -18.92
CA LEU A 233 6.37 4.62 -20.23
C LEU A 233 7.72 4.80 -20.97
N ILE A 234 8.28 6.01 -20.96
CA ILE A 234 9.61 6.28 -21.51
C ILE A 234 10.69 5.46 -20.77
N LYS A 235 10.63 5.40 -19.44
CA LYS A 235 11.60 4.63 -18.63
C LYS A 235 11.59 3.13 -18.96
N ILE A 236 10.44 2.58 -19.35
CA ILE A 236 10.32 1.18 -19.77
C ILE A 236 10.50 0.98 -21.29
N ASN A 237 11.00 1.99 -22.01
CA ASN A 237 11.20 2.01 -23.46
C ASN A 237 9.91 1.77 -24.28
N ASN A 238 8.75 2.12 -23.73
CA ASN A 238 7.48 2.03 -24.45
C ASN A 238 7.12 3.37 -25.11
N PHE A 239 7.83 3.69 -26.20
CA PHE A 239 7.65 4.95 -26.93
C PHE A 239 6.27 5.06 -27.60
N GLU A 240 5.73 3.96 -28.12
CA GLU A 240 4.40 3.96 -28.75
C GLU A 240 3.28 4.23 -27.74
N GLY A 241 3.35 3.62 -26.55
CA GLY A 241 2.42 3.89 -25.46
C GLY A 241 2.56 5.31 -24.94
N ALA A 242 3.78 5.83 -24.83
CA ALA A 242 4.03 7.21 -24.43
C ALA A 242 3.45 8.19 -25.45
N LYS A 243 3.62 7.91 -26.75
CA LYS A 243 3.01 8.68 -27.84
C LYS A 243 1.49 8.63 -27.81
N ALA A 244 0.89 7.45 -27.65
CA ALA A 244 -0.56 7.29 -27.57
C ALA A 244 -1.16 8.05 -26.38
N LEU A 245 -0.47 8.07 -25.23
CA LEU A 245 -0.89 8.86 -24.08
C LEU A 245 -0.87 10.37 -24.38
N LEU A 246 0.14 10.87 -25.09
CA LEU A 246 0.18 12.27 -25.52
C LEU A 246 -0.97 12.61 -26.49
N GLU A 247 -1.26 11.72 -27.43
CA GLU A 247 -2.35 11.91 -28.40
C GLU A 247 -3.71 12.06 -27.71
N GLU A 248 -3.96 11.28 -26.64
CA GLU A 248 -5.17 11.38 -25.80
C GLU A 248 -5.27 12.67 -24.97
N LEU A 249 -4.15 13.38 -24.74
CA LEU A 249 -4.12 14.66 -24.02
C LEU A 249 -4.39 15.87 -24.92
N THR A 250 -4.23 15.70 -26.22
CA THR A 250 -4.50 16.77 -27.20
C THR A 250 -6.02 16.96 -27.36
N PRO A 251 -6.58 18.15 -27.10
CA PRO A 251 -7.99 18.40 -27.36
C PRO A 251 -8.26 18.24 -28.87
N HIS A 252 -9.29 17.47 -29.22
CA HIS A 252 -9.89 17.47 -30.56
C HIS A 252 -10.85 18.66 -30.72
#